data_AF-A0A4W5NHQ0-F1
#
_entry.id   AF-A0A4W5NHQ0-F1
#
_cell.length_a   1.000
_cell.length_b   1.000
_cell.length_c   1.000
_cell.angle_alpha   90.00
_cell.angle_beta   90.00
_cell.angle_gamma   90.00
#
_symmetry.space_group_name_H-M   'P 1'
#
loop_
_entity.id
_entity.type
_entity.pdbx_description
1 polymer ?
#
loop_
_entity_poly.entity_id
_entity_poly.type
_entity_poly.pdbx_seq_one_letter_code
_entity_poly.pdbx_strand_id
1 'polypeptide(L)'
;IIEACRELSVMVQEIWDKDINRLKPGTDYRISLQGKAGTVNADMNDASDGAGYPLFPFVDESIFKKESFLAFISLLDNNESDTGEPETVTPDEEAENHTFLDCTLRMIAHKNLEQLYCIWFELYARRGTSKPDSSGFEHVFVGETKEGRTVIGFQNWIQLYLQEKLGNID
;
A
#
# COMPACT_ATOMS: atom_id res chain seq x y z
N ILE A 1 -2.52 24.36 -15.85
CA ILE A 1 -3.05 23.01 -15.54
C ILE A 1 -2.64 22.01 -16.62
N ILE A 2 -2.92 22.25 -17.92
CA ILE A 2 -2.55 21.33 -19.02
C ILE A 2 -1.03 21.08 -19.12
N GLU A 3 -0.19 22.10 -18.97
CA GLU A 3 1.29 21.97 -19.01
C GLU A 3 1.83 21.08 -17.87
N ALA A 4 1.35 21.28 -16.64
CA ALA A 4 1.76 20.52 -15.45
C ALA A 4 1.39 19.03 -15.56
N CYS A 5 0.26 18.70 -16.18
CA CYS A 5 -0.11 17.30 -16.46
C CYS A 5 0.85 16.65 -17.46
N ARG A 6 1.39 17.39 -18.42
CA ARG A 6 2.34 16.87 -19.42
C ARG A 6 3.70 16.56 -18.80
N GLU A 7 4.24 17.46 -17.98
CA GLU A 7 5.50 17.24 -17.27
C GLU A 7 5.39 16.05 -16.30
N LEU A 8 4.29 15.97 -15.54
CA LEU A 8 4.02 14.82 -14.67
C LEU A 8 3.89 13.52 -15.45
N SER A 9 3.22 13.54 -16.61
CA SER A 9 3.08 12.34 -17.45
C SER A 9 4.44 11.82 -17.94
N VAL A 10 5.34 12.72 -18.35
CA VAL A 10 6.69 12.33 -18.78
C VAL A 10 7.48 11.77 -17.61
N MET A 11 7.47 12.44 -16.45
CA MET A 11 8.18 11.96 -15.25
C MET A 11 7.65 10.59 -14.78
N VAL A 12 6.32 10.41 -14.73
CA VAL A 12 5.71 9.13 -14.34
C VAL A 12 6.05 8.03 -15.35
N GLN A 13 6.08 8.34 -16.66
CA GLN A 13 6.50 7.39 -17.68
C GLN A 13 7.97 7.00 -17.52
N GLU A 14 8.86 7.95 -17.20
CA GLU A 14 10.27 7.63 -16.95
C GLU A 14 10.46 6.73 -15.72
N ILE A 15 9.71 6.99 -14.65
CA ILE A 15 9.71 6.14 -13.46
C ILE A 15 9.18 4.75 -13.83
N TRP A 16 8.10 4.69 -14.59
CA TRP A 16 7.54 3.44 -15.11
C TRP A 16 8.57 2.66 -15.93
N ASP A 17 9.27 3.29 -16.85
CA ASP A 17 10.23 2.60 -17.72
C ASP A 17 11.47 2.12 -16.96
N LYS A 18 11.85 2.81 -15.87
CA LYS A 18 12.99 2.48 -15.00
C LYS A 18 12.64 1.52 -13.86
N ASP A 19 11.36 1.19 -13.67
CA ASP A 19 10.94 0.26 -12.62
C ASP A 19 11.31 -1.19 -12.99
N ILE A 20 12.51 -1.58 -12.55
CA ILE A 20 13.04 -2.95 -12.68
C ILE A 20 12.38 -3.94 -11.72
N ASN A 21 11.64 -3.45 -10.72
CA ASN A 21 10.97 -4.26 -9.71
C ASN A 21 9.52 -4.57 -10.09
N ARG A 22 8.95 -3.86 -11.07
CA ARG A 22 7.60 -4.12 -11.60
C ARG A 22 7.40 -5.57 -12.02
N LEU A 23 6.30 -6.14 -11.53
CA LEU A 23 5.82 -7.46 -11.92
C LEU A 23 5.19 -7.47 -13.32
N LYS A 24 5.37 -8.58 -14.02
CA LYS A 24 4.82 -8.83 -15.35
C LYS A 24 3.58 -9.73 -15.26
N PRO A 25 2.42 -9.27 -15.76
CA PRO A 25 1.23 -10.11 -15.87
C PRO A 25 1.51 -11.40 -16.64
N GLY A 26 0.96 -12.52 -16.15
CA GLY A 26 1.11 -13.84 -16.74
C GLY A 26 2.45 -14.54 -16.45
N THR A 27 3.47 -13.80 -16.00
CA THR A 27 4.77 -14.33 -15.57
C THR A 27 4.87 -14.32 -14.05
N ASP A 28 4.82 -13.13 -13.45
CA ASP A 28 5.05 -12.92 -12.02
C ASP A 28 3.73 -12.95 -11.22
N TYR A 29 2.59 -12.72 -11.88
CA TYR A 29 1.27 -12.81 -11.25
C TYR A 29 0.14 -13.03 -12.27
N ARG A 30 -1.03 -13.46 -11.79
CA ARG A 30 -2.27 -13.56 -12.55
C ARG A 30 -3.42 -12.97 -11.74
N ILE A 31 -4.32 -12.26 -12.43
CA ILE A 31 -5.53 -11.68 -11.84
C ILE A 31 -6.75 -12.30 -12.51
N SER A 32 -7.76 -12.63 -11.71
CA SER A 32 -9.09 -13.04 -12.16
C SER A 32 -10.11 -11.94 -11.83
N LEU A 33 -10.44 -11.11 -12.82
CA LEU A 33 -11.40 -10.01 -12.63
C LEU A 33 -12.86 -10.47 -12.48
N GLN A 34 -13.15 -11.71 -12.87
CA GLN A 34 -14.45 -12.36 -12.72
C GLN A 34 -15.63 -11.52 -13.26
N GLY A 35 -16.80 -11.61 -12.64
CA GLY A 35 -17.98 -10.83 -12.97
C GLY A 35 -17.86 -9.38 -12.51
N LYS A 36 -18.69 -8.49 -13.08
CA LYS A 36 -18.82 -7.13 -12.56
C LYS A 36 -19.30 -7.21 -11.12
N ALA A 37 -18.65 -6.46 -10.22
CA ALA A 37 -19.16 -6.26 -8.86
C ALA A 37 -20.64 -5.85 -8.94
N GLY A 38 -21.51 -6.63 -8.30
CA GLY A 38 -22.94 -6.38 -8.29
C GLY A 38 -23.24 -5.06 -7.59
N THR A 39 -24.30 -4.36 -8.02
CA THR A 39 -24.83 -3.25 -7.22
C THR A 39 -25.48 -3.84 -5.98
N VAL A 40 -24.74 -3.90 -4.88
CA VAL A 40 -25.30 -4.27 -3.56
C VAL A 40 -26.27 -3.17 -3.13
N ASN A 41 -27.56 -3.38 -3.43
CA ASN A 41 -28.64 -2.64 -2.79
C ASN A 41 -28.79 -3.23 -1.38
N ALA A 42 -28.67 -2.40 -0.35
CA ALA A 42 -28.75 -2.80 1.06
C ALA A 42 -30.04 -3.56 1.44
N ASP A 43 -31.07 -3.52 0.59
CA ASP A 43 -32.38 -4.12 0.79
C ASP A 43 -32.60 -5.46 0.06
N MET A 44 -31.63 -5.96 -0.72
CA MET A 44 -31.75 -7.26 -1.40
C MET A 44 -30.65 -8.23 -0.95
N ASN A 45 -31.07 -9.30 -0.25
CA ASN A 45 -30.26 -10.48 0.10
C ASN A 45 -29.89 -11.35 -1.13
N ASP A 46 -29.76 -10.75 -2.32
CA ASP A 46 -29.29 -11.46 -3.50
C ASP A 46 -27.79 -11.15 -3.67
N ALA A 47 -27.01 -11.60 -2.68
CA ALA A 47 -25.57 -11.66 -2.75
C ALA A 47 -25.17 -12.83 -3.68
N SER A 48 -25.57 -12.76 -4.95
CA SER A 48 -24.87 -13.53 -5.98
C SER A 48 -23.54 -12.83 -6.18
N ASP A 49 -22.57 -13.16 -5.34
CA ASP A 49 -21.20 -12.74 -5.56
C ASP A 49 -20.78 -13.15 -6.99
N GLY A 50 -20.50 -12.14 -7.82
CA GLY A 50 -20.05 -12.33 -9.19
C GLY A 50 -18.58 -12.77 -9.26
N ALA A 51 -17.94 -12.93 -8.11
CA ALA A 51 -16.51 -13.11 -7.94
C ALA A 51 -16.15 -14.25 -6.96
N GLY A 52 -16.79 -15.42 -7.05
CA GLY A 52 -16.57 -16.56 -6.14
C GLY A 52 -15.20 -17.26 -6.18
N TYR A 53 -14.16 -16.61 -6.72
CA TYR A 53 -12.77 -17.04 -6.71
C TYR A 53 -11.87 -15.90 -6.24
N PRO A 54 -10.64 -16.16 -5.76
CA PRO A 54 -9.69 -15.09 -5.43
C PRO A 54 -9.37 -14.21 -6.65
N LEU A 55 -9.22 -12.90 -6.43
CA LEU A 55 -8.73 -11.93 -7.40
C LEU A 55 -7.31 -12.28 -7.85
N PHE A 56 -6.46 -12.80 -6.95
CA PHE A 56 -5.10 -13.23 -7.25
C PHE A 56 -4.93 -14.75 -7.21
N PRO A 57 -5.30 -15.48 -8.29
CA PRO A 57 -5.05 -16.92 -8.37
C PRO A 57 -3.57 -17.32 -8.27
N PHE A 58 -2.66 -16.39 -8.57
CA PHE A 58 -1.22 -16.63 -8.53
C PHE A 58 -0.43 -15.32 -8.39
N VAL A 59 0.56 -15.33 -7.49
CA VAL A 59 1.64 -14.35 -7.39
C VAL A 59 2.92 -15.15 -7.10
N ASP A 60 4.01 -14.88 -7.81
CA ASP A 60 5.32 -15.48 -7.54
C ASP A 60 5.92 -14.86 -6.27
N GLU A 61 5.76 -15.53 -5.13
CA GLU A 61 6.24 -15.04 -3.84
C GLU A 61 7.78 -14.90 -3.75
N SER A 62 8.54 -15.45 -4.70
CA SER A 62 10.00 -15.25 -4.73
C SER A 62 10.37 -13.77 -4.89
N ILE A 63 9.48 -12.95 -5.47
CA ILE A 63 9.67 -11.51 -5.61
C ILE A 63 9.69 -10.78 -4.27
N PHE A 64 8.98 -11.30 -3.25
CA PHE A 64 8.93 -10.70 -1.92
C PHE A 64 10.25 -10.85 -1.18
N LYS A 65 11.20 -11.63 -1.71
CA LYS A 65 12.57 -11.74 -1.19
C LYS A 65 13.49 -10.64 -1.69
N LYS A 66 13.07 -9.82 -2.67
CA LYS A 66 13.85 -8.68 -3.11
C LYS A 66 13.82 -7.60 -2.02
N GLU A 67 14.96 -6.94 -1.84
CA GLU A 67 15.18 -5.92 -0.80
C GLU A 67 14.07 -4.85 -0.74
N SER A 68 13.63 -4.34 -1.89
CA SER A 68 12.59 -3.32 -1.96
C SER A 68 11.21 -3.80 -1.50
N PHE A 69 10.86 -5.06 -1.77
CA PHE A 69 9.58 -5.62 -1.35
C PHE A 69 9.63 -6.04 0.11
N LEU A 70 10.75 -6.58 0.59
CA LEU A 70 10.95 -6.85 2.02
C LEU A 70 10.80 -5.59 2.84
N ALA A 71 11.53 -4.52 2.48
CA ALA A 71 11.46 -3.25 3.18
C ALA A 71 10.04 -2.68 3.18
N PHE A 72 9.30 -2.82 2.07
CA PHE A 72 7.91 -2.36 2.01
C PHE A 72 6.96 -3.20 2.87
N ILE A 73 7.09 -4.53 2.85
CA ILE A 73 6.22 -5.43 3.62
C ILE A 73 6.44 -5.30 5.13
N SER A 74 7.70 -5.12 5.58
CA SER A 74 8.00 -4.83 6.99
C SER A 74 7.32 -3.53 7.46
N LEU A 75 7.15 -2.54 6.60
CA LEU A 75 6.38 -1.36 7.00
C LEU A 75 4.87 -1.60 7.09
N LEU A 76 4.34 -2.61 6.41
CA LEU A 76 2.92 -2.95 6.48
C LEU A 76 2.58 -3.73 7.75
N ASP A 77 3.48 -4.61 8.23
CA ASP A 77 3.23 -5.47 9.39
C ASP A 77 3.23 -4.72 10.72
N ASN A 78 4.08 -3.69 10.87
CA ASN A 78 4.13 -2.84 12.07
C ASN A 78 2.77 -2.18 12.36
N ASN A 79 2.02 -1.86 11.30
CA ASN A 79 0.76 -1.12 11.37
C ASN A 79 -0.50 -2.00 11.55
N GLU A 80 -0.38 -3.33 11.65
CA GLU A 80 -1.51 -4.18 12.07
C GLU A 80 -1.75 -4.13 13.60
N SER A 81 -0.94 -3.38 14.33
CA SER A 81 -0.94 -3.27 15.80
C SER A 81 -1.87 -2.14 16.30
N ASP A 82 -3.11 -2.48 16.65
CA ASP A 82 -4.10 -1.69 17.42
C ASP A 82 -3.98 -0.15 17.40
N THR A 83 -4.77 0.49 16.52
CA THR A 83 -4.99 1.95 16.54
C THR A 83 -5.66 2.39 17.86
N GLY A 84 -4.96 3.15 18.70
CA GLY A 84 -5.56 3.72 19.93
C GLY A 84 -4.59 4.25 20.99
N GLU A 85 -3.32 3.86 20.94
CA GLU A 85 -2.28 4.35 21.83
C GLU A 85 -1.34 5.34 21.10
N PRO A 86 -0.67 6.26 21.82
CA PRO A 86 0.33 7.13 21.19
C PRO A 86 1.47 6.29 20.63
N GLU A 87 1.53 6.21 19.31
CA GLU A 87 2.55 5.48 18.58
C GLU A 87 3.92 6.10 18.87
N THR A 88 4.84 5.26 19.37
CA THR A 88 6.23 5.66 19.60
C THR A 88 7.05 4.87 18.61
N VAL A 89 7.57 5.56 17.59
CA VAL A 89 8.49 4.98 16.61
C VAL A 89 9.67 4.37 17.36
N THR A 90 9.79 3.05 17.28
CA THR A 90 10.90 2.30 17.84
C THR A 90 12.15 2.50 16.97
N PRO A 91 13.37 2.30 17.53
CA PRO A 91 14.59 2.36 16.73
C PRO A 91 14.61 1.37 15.55
N ASP A 92 13.91 0.24 15.69
CA ASP A 92 13.80 -0.78 14.65
C ASP A 92 12.87 -0.30 13.52
N GLU A 93 11.70 0.27 13.85
CA GLU A 93 10.80 0.90 12.87
C GLU A 93 11.47 2.07 12.15
N GLU A 94 12.25 2.88 12.86
CA GLU A 94 13.05 3.95 12.25
C GLU A 94 14.07 3.38 11.26
N ALA A 95 14.76 2.28 11.60
CA ALA A 95 15.70 1.62 10.70
C ALA A 95 15.01 1.04 9.45
N GLU A 96 13.79 0.51 9.60
CA GLU A 96 12.98 0.00 8.48
C GLU A 96 12.53 1.14 7.55
N ASN A 97 12.09 2.28 8.10
CA ASN A 97 11.76 3.49 7.34
C ASN A 97 12.93 3.96 6.48
N HIS A 98 14.14 4.02 7.07
CA HIS A 98 15.35 4.40 6.35
C HIS A 98 15.72 3.38 5.26
N THR A 99 15.58 2.09 5.55
CA THR A 99 15.85 1.01 4.58
C THR A 99 14.91 1.09 3.37
N PHE A 100 13.62 1.34 3.61
CA PHE A 100 12.63 1.53 2.55
C PHE A 100 12.93 2.78 1.71
N LEU A 101 13.27 3.90 2.35
CA LEU A 101 13.63 5.13 1.66
C LEU A 101 14.88 4.94 0.80
N ASP A 102 15.91 4.27 1.32
CA ASP A 102 17.14 3.98 0.56
C ASP A 102 16.87 3.11 -0.67
N CYS A 103 16.03 2.08 -0.54
CA CYS A 103 15.61 1.24 -1.66
C CYS A 103 14.85 2.05 -2.73
N THR A 104 13.93 2.91 -2.29
CA THR A 104 13.04 3.68 -3.16
C THR A 104 13.74 4.88 -3.82
N LEU A 105 14.62 5.57 -3.09
CA LEU A 105 15.36 6.74 -3.57
C LEU A 105 16.41 6.42 -4.63
N ARG A 106 17.01 5.23 -4.56
CA ARG A 106 17.88 4.72 -5.64
C ARG A 106 17.15 4.69 -6.98
N MET A 107 15.81 4.58 -6.97
CA MET A 107 14.99 4.52 -8.18
C MET A 107 14.47 5.90 -8.64
N ILE A 108 14.19 6.84 -7.72
CA ILE A 108 13.45 8.09 -8.04
C ILE A 108 14.37 9.31 -8.25
N ALA A 109 15.66 9.21 -7.93
CA ALA A 109 16.70 10.23 -8.17
C ALA A 109 16.55 11.57 -7.41
N HIS A 110 17.71 12.07 -6.94
CA HIS A 110 18.04 13.43 -6.47
C HIS A 110 17.17 14.12 -5.39
N LYS A 111 16.18 13.46 -4.79
CA LYS A 111 15.46 14.00 -3.62
C LYS A 111 16.26 13.75 -2.35
N ASN A 112 16.21 14.72 -1.42
CA ASN A 112 16.86 14.60 -0.11
C ASN A 112 16.11 13.57 0.73
N LEU A 113 16.83 12.58 1.28
CA LEU A 113 16.34 11.55 2.21
C LEU A 113 15.47 12.17 3.31
N GLU A 114 15.96 13.22 3.94
CA GLU A 114 15.29 13.96 5.01
C GLU A 114 13.92 14.47 4.59
N GLN A 115 13.80 14.97 3.36
CA GLN A 115 12.54 15.52 2.87
C GLN A 115 11.50 14.43 2.65
N LEU A 116 11.91 13.27 2.14
CA LEU A 116 10.99 12.14 1.97
C LEU A 116 10.61 11.54 3.31
N TYR A 117 11.54 11.49 4.27
CA TYR A 117 11.25 11.07 5.63
C TYR A 117 10.16 11.95 6.25
N CYS A 118 10.32 13.28 6.21
CA CYS A 118 9.32 14.22 6.72
C CYS A 118 7.94 14.07 6.04
N ILE A 119 7.89 13.78 4.73
CA ILE A 119 6.61 13.65 4.01
C ILE A 119 5.90 12.35 4.38
N TRP A 120 6.64 11.25 4.51
CA TRP A 120 6.06 9.91 4.60
C TRP A 120 5.98 9.37 6.02
N PHE A 121 6.94 9.67 6.89
CA PHE A 121 7.11 9.02 8.20
C PHE A 121 7.03 9.98 9.40
N GLU A 122 7.04 11.30 9.18
CA GLU A 122 6.80 12.23 10.29
C GLU A 122 5.34 12.17 10.73
N LEU A 123 5.13 11.85 12.01
CA LEU A 123 3.80 11.75 12.59
C LEU A 123 3.15 13.14 12.66
N TYR A 124 1.87 13.21 12.29
CA TYR A 124 1.04 14.40 12.45
C TYR A 124 -0.25 14.08 13.18
N ALA A 125 -0.82 15.08 13.85
CA ALA A 125 -2.11 14.94 14.53
C ALA A 125 -3.25 15.07 13.52
N ARG A 126 -4.18 14.11 13.52
CA ARG A 126 -5.42 14.22 12.75
C ARG A 126 -6.34 15.30 13.33
N ARG A 127 -7.25 15.82 12.51
CA ARG A 127 -8.22 16.84 12.95
C ARG A 127 -9.08 16.30 14.09
N GLY A 128 -8.86 16.81 15.31
CA GLY A 128 -9.59 16.40 16.51
C GLY A 128 -8.77 15.59 17.51
N THR A 129 -7.52 15.19 17.17
CA THR A 129 -6.55 14.62 18.11
C THR A 129 -5.53 15.67 18.52
N SER A 130 -5.04 15.60 19.76
CA SER A 130 -4.03 16.52 20.29
C SER A 130 -2.60 15.97 20.22
N LYS A 131 -2.46 14.70 19.85
CA LYS A 131 -1.18 13.99 19.75
C LYS A 131 -1.00 13.51 18.31
N PRO A 132 0.23 13.62 17.76
CA PRO A 132 0.59 12.95 16.52
C PRO A 132 0.41 11.44 16.69
N ASP A 133 -0.38 10.84 15.81
CA ASP A 133 -0.80 9.45 15.88
C ASP A 133 -0.90 8.80 14.49
N SER A 134 -0.46 9.49 13.44
CA SER A 134 -0.42 8.90 12.09
C SER A 134 0.60 9.53 11.17
N SER A 135 1.04 8.75 10.18
CA SER A 135 1.96 9.18 9.12
C SER A 135 1.33 9.17 7.72
N GLY A 136 2.01 9.79 6.75
CA GLY A 136 1.59 9.77 5.35
C GLY A 136 1.70 8.38 4.73
N PHE A 137 2.66 7.56 5.19
CA PHE A 137 2.86 6.19 4.75
C PHE A 137 1.67 5.32 5.14
N GLU A 138 1.26 5.34 6.41
CA GLU A 138 0.08 4.62 6.89
C GLU A 138 -1.17 4.96 6.07
N HIS A 139 -1.42 6.25 5.89
CA HIS A 139 -2.62 6.73 5.21
C HIS A 139 -2.70 6.24 3.75
N VAL A 140 -1.57 6.12 3.06
CA VAL A 140 -1.53 5.75 1.64
C VAL A 140 -1.35 4.25 1.41
N PHE A 141 -0.52 3.57 2.19
CA PHE A 141 -0.06 2.21 1.90
C PHE A 141 -0.62 1.13 2.81
N VAL A 142 -0.81 1.42 4.11
CA VAL A 142 -1.39 0.46 5.07
C VAL A 142 -2.91 0.39 4.86
N GLY A 143 -3.52 1.55 4.60
CA GLY A 143 -4.98 1.69 4.51
C GLY A 143 -5.60 1.88 5.89
N GLU A 144 -6.69 2.63 5.96
CA GLU A 144 -7.36 2.90 7.23
C GLU A 144 -8.30 1.76 7.61
N THR A 145 -8.19 1.26 8.85
CA THR A 145 -9.20 0.39 9.46
C THR A 145 -10.19 1.23 10.25
N LYS A 146 -11.49 1.11 9.96
CA LYS A 146 -12.55 1.59 10.83
C LYS A 146 -12.81 0.55 11.90
N GLU A 147 -12.69 0.95 13.16
CA GLU A 147 -13.11 0.14 14.33
C GLU A 147 -12.46 -1.26 14.37
N GLY A 148 -11.25 -1.41 13.82
CA GLY A 148 -10.52 -2.69 13.77
C GLY A 148 -11.16 -3.79 12.93
N ARG A 149 -12.18 -3.48 12.11
CA ARG A 149 -12.96 -4.50 11.38
C ARG A 149 -13.26 -4.17 9.93
N THR A 150 -13.24 -2.90 9.54
CA THR A 150 -13.59 -2.49 8.17
C THR A 150 -12.41 -1.77 7.54
N VAL A 151 -11.75 -2.38 6.57
CA VAL A 151 -10.73 -1.67 5.80
C VAL A 151 -11.41 -0.73 4.83
N ILE A 152 -11.12 0.57 4.95
CA ILE A 152 -11.85 1.65 4.24
C ILE A 152 -11.18 1.98 2.89
N GLY A 153 -9.94 1.55 2.66
CA GLY A 153 -9.27 1.80 1.39
C GLY A 153 -7.98 1.01 1.21
N PHE A 154 -8.02 -0.01 0.36
CA PHE A 154 -6.82 -0.63 -0.19
C PHE A 154 -6.46 0.03 -1.51
N GLN A 155 -5.32 0.73 -1.57
CA GLN A 155 -4.75 1.25 -2.82
C GLN A 155 -3.47 0.49 -3.24
N ASN A 156 -2.98 -0.40 -2.38
CA ASN A 156 -1.78 -1.19 -2.61
C ASN A 156 -2.13 -2.64 -2.94
N TRP A 157 -1.70 -3.13 -4.11
CA TRP A 157 -2.01 -4.48 -4.58
C TRP A 157 -1.32 -5.59 -3.77
N ILE A 158 -0.17 -5.31 -3.14
CA ILE A 158 0.53 -6.28 -2.27
C ILE A 158 -0.29 -6.48 -1.02
N GLN A 159 -0.74 -5.39 -0.39
CA GLN A 159 -1.60 -5.46 0.79
C GLN A 159 -2.92 -6.17 0.45
N LEU A 160 -3.53 -5.86 -0.69
CA LEU A 160 -4.73 -6.55 -1.16
C LEU A 160 -4.52 -8.07 -1.30
N TYR A 161 -3.41 -8.47 -1.92
CA TYR A 161 -3.03 -9.87 -2.07
C TYR A 161 -2.79 -10.58 -0.73
N LEU A 162 -2.06 -9.93 0.19
CA LEU A 162 -1.76 -10.50 1.51
C LEU A 162 -3.04 -10.71 2.33
N GLN A 163 -3.96 -9.73 2.32
CA GLN A 163 -5.21 -9.80 3.05
C GLN A 163 -6.21 -10.80 2.44
N GLU A 164 -6.30 -10.90 1.11
CA GLU A 164 -7.06 -11.96 0.41
C GLU A 164 -6.53 -13.35 0.80
N LYS A 165 -5.20 -13.52 0.86
CA LYS A 165 -4.58 -14.80 1.27
C LYS A 165 -4.86 -15.15 2.74
N LEU A 166 -5.03 -14.16 3.61
CA LEU A 166 -5.43 -14.33 5.01
C LEU A 166 -6.94 -14.60 5.18
N GLY A 167 -7.74 -14.45 4.11
CA GLY A 167 -9.20 -14.59 4.16
C GLY A 167 -9.91 -13.38 4.76
N ASN A 168 -9.23 -12.23 4.84
CA ASN A 168 -9.79 -10.97 5.33
C ASN A 168 -10.56 -10.21 4.23
N ILE A 169 -10.44 -10.64 2.97
CA ILE A 169 -11.09 -10.06 1.78
C ILE A 169 -11.70 -11.20 0.95
N ASP A 170 -12.91 -10.96 0.43
CA ASP A 170 -13.68 -11.81 -0.50
C ASP A 170 -14.19 -10.92 -1.65
#